data_AF-A0A7S0T826-F1
#
_entry.id   AF-A0A7S0T826-F1
#
_cell.length_a   1.000
_cell.length_b   1.000
_cell.length_c   1.000
_cell.angle_alpha   90.00
_cell.angle_beta   90.00
_cell.angle_gamma   90.00
#
_symmetry.space_group_name_H-M   'P 1'
#
loop_
_entity.id
_entity.type
_entity.pdbx_description
1 polymer ?
#
loop_
_entity_poly.entity_id
_entity_poly.type
_entity_poly.pdbx_seq_one_letter_code
_entity_poly.pdbx_strand_id
1 'polypeptide(L)'
;VIQVEGGVVHMDFSQKREPPSKSSGAPLVVHGTYTHLNSSKLPKLYLVWAENPSDSGKTHSTVKQRWNEGDETVRNGMLSCATLCDAYVEALERGAPTARFAEIMNENWNLRRLMFGDSALGELNLKMMQMIRECGCGGKFTGSGGAAIAVCPNGEEQFEILRRACEASGFNIEVVRIAEHSEC
;
A
#
# COMPACT_ATOMS: atom_id res chain seq x y z
N VAL A 1 -1.76 -1.86 -15.29
CA VAL A 1 -2.41 -3.05 -14.68
C VAL A 1 -3.68 -2.62 -13.98
N ILE A 2 -3.66 -2.10 -12.73
CA ILE A 2 -4.91 -1.71 -12.03
C ILE A 2 -5.77 -0.65 -12.76
N GLN A 3 -5.15 0.23 -13.54
CA GLN A 3 -5.84 1.24 -14.36
C GLN A 3 -6.79 0.64 -15.41
N VAL A 4 -6.63 -0.63 -15.75
CA VAL A 4 -7.48 -1.36 -16.71
C VAL A 4 -8.54 -2.20 -15.99
N GLU A 5 -8.20 -2.74 -14.82
CA GLU A 5 -9.11 -3.62 -14.07
C GLU A 5 -10.22 -2.86 -13.32
N GLY A 6 -9.92 -1.69 -12.74
CA GLY A 6 -10.87 -1.01 -11.85
C GLY A 6 -11.21 -1.80 -10.57
N GLY A 7 -12.05 -1.25 -9.70
CA GLY A 7 -12.46 -1.94 -8.47
C GLY A 7 -11.33 -2.27 -7.49
N VAL A 8 -11.53 -3.38 -6.77
CA VAL A 8 -10.58 -3.94 -5.81
C VAL A 8 -10.10 -5.27 -6.36
N VAL A 9 -8.79 -5.42 -6.53
CA VAL A 9 -8.21 -6.61 -7.17
C VAL A 9 -7.08 -7.14 -6.33
N HIS A 10 -7.16 -8.43 -6.00
CA HIS A 10 -6.02 -9.20 -5.52
C HIS A 10 -5.23 -9.72 -6.72
N MET A 11 -3.91 -9.48 -6.74
CA MET A 11 -3.04 -9.86 -7.85
C MET A 11 -1.91 -10.77 -7.33
N ASP A 12 -1.85 -11.98 -7.86
CA ASP A 12 -0.78 -12.93 -7.55
C ASP A 12 0.14 -13.12 -8.77
N PHE A 13 1.41 -12.75 -8.61
CA PHE A 13 2.48 -12.89 -9.62
C PHE A 13 3.49 -14.00 -9.28
N SER A 14 3.10 -14.94 -8.42
CA SER A 14 3.90 -16.12 -8.07
C SER A 14 4.05 -17.12 -9.23
N GLN A 15 3.20 -17.01 -10.26
CA GLN A 15 3.20 -17.89 -11.42
C GLN A 15 4.50 -17.81 -12.25
N LYS A 16 4.70 -18.83 -13.10
CA LYS A 16 5.89 -18.98 -13.94
C LYS A 16 6.15 -17.72 -14.76
N ARG A 17 7.42 -17.32 -14.79
CA ARG A 17 7.94 -16.29 -15.69
C ARG A 17 8.51 -16.96 -16.92
N GLU A 18 8.15 -16.49 -18.10
CA GLU A 18 8.81 -16.89 -19.33
C GLU A 18 9.99 -15.94 -19.57
N PRO A 19 11.24 -16.44 -19.55
CA PRO A 19 12.41 -15.59 -19.68
C PRO A 19 12.43 -14.91 -21.05
N PRO A 20 12.99 -13.69 -21.14
CA PRO A 20 13.12 -13.01 -22.41
C PRO A 20 13.93 -13.86 -23.38
N SER A 21 13.42 -14.02 -24.60
CA SER A 21 14.07 -14.79 -25.64
C SER A 21 14.92 -13.87 -26.52
N LYS A 22 16.24 -14.06 -26.48
CA LYS A 22 17.17 -13.31 -27.35
C LYS A 22 17.00 -13.66 -28.83
N SER A 23 16.52 -14.86 -29.16
CA SER A 23 16.37 -15.32 -30.54
C SER A 23 15.08 -14.85 -31.20
N SER A 24 13.98 -14.73 -30.43
CA SER A 24 12.70 -14.23 -30.94
C SER A 24 12.44 -12.76 -30.62
N GLY A 25 13.30 -12.12 -29.82
CA GLY A 25 13.09 -10.76 -29.32
C GLY A 25 11.93 -10.64 -28.33
N ALA A 26 11.36 -11.77 -27.88
CA ALA A 26 10.21 -11.77 -26.99
C ALA A 26 10.60 -11.22 -25.61
N PRO A 27 9.81 -10.27 -25.05
CA PRO A 27 10.08 -9.70 -23.74
C PRO A 27 9.85 -10.74 -22.62
N LEU A 28 10.28 -10.41 -21.40
CA LEU A 28 9.90 -11.17 -20.21
C LEU A 28 8.36 -11.16 -20.06
N VAL A 29 7.73 -12.34 -20.04
CA VAL A 29 6.30 -12.46 -19.75
C VAL A 29 6.13 -12.89 -18.30
N VAL A 30 5.38 -12.09 -17.56
CA VAL A 30 4.97 -12.41 -16.19
C VAL A 30 3.48 -12.70 -16.22
N HIS A 31 3.13 -13.96 -15.99
CA HIS A 31 1.75 -14.37 -15.80
C HIS A 31 1.30 -13.99 -14.38
N GLY A 32 0.08 -13.49 -14.24
CA GLY A 32 -0.51 -13.14 -12.96
C GLY A 32 -1.95 -13.61 -12.87
N THR A 33 -2.40 -14.01 -11.69
CA THR A 33 -3.80 -14.27 -11.39
C THR A 33 -4.42 -13.01 -10.81
N TYR A 34 -5.57 -12.61 -11.37
CA TYR A 34 -6.32 -11.42 -10.97
C TYR A 34 -7.64 -11.88 -10.39
N THR A 35 -7.94 -11.48 -9.15
CA THR A 35 -9.16 -11.84 -8.46
C THR A 35 -9.86 -10.58 -7.97
N HIS A 36 -11.02 -10.27 -8.53
CA HIS A 36 -11.84 -9.15 -8.08
C HIS A 36 -12.41 -9.45 -6.69
N LEU A 37 -12.27 -8.50 -5.79
CA LEU A 37 -12.79 -8.56 -4.44
C LEU A 37 -14.04 -7.69 -4.32
N ASN A 38 -14.95 -8.09 -3.44
CA ASN A 38 -16.14 -7.31 -3.16
C ASN A 38 -15.78 -6.02 -2.41
N SER A 39 -15.88 -4.87 -3.09
CA SER A 39 -15.55 -3.56 -2.54
C SER A 39 -16.45 -3.15 -1.36
N SER A 40 -17.67 -3.69 -1.23
CA SER A 40 -18.57 -3.38 -0.11
C SER A 40 -18.08 -3.96 1.22
N LYS A 41 -17.12 -4.88 1.20
CA LYS A 41 -16.49 -5.45 2.41
C LYS A 41 -15.31 -4.62 2.92
N LEU A 42 -14.85 -3.62 2.16
CA LEU A 42 -13.76 -2.76 2.61
C LEU A 42 -14.19 -1.92 3.82
N PRO A 43 -13.28 -1.68 4.78
CA PRO A 43 -13.52 -0.62 5.76
C PRO A 43 -13.59 0.74 5.06
N LYS A 44 -14.18 1.76 5.71
CA LYS A 44 -14.04 3.14 5.23
C LYS A 44 -12.56 3.51 5.17
N LEU A 45 -12.10 3.97 4.02
CA LEU A 45 -10.72 4.36 3.77
C LEU A 45 -10.61 5.86 3.56
N TYR A 46 -9.50 6.44 3.99
CA TYR A 46 -9.23 7.87 3.90
C TYR A 46 -7.88 8.09 3.21
N LEU A 47 -7.85 8.91 2.18
CA LEU A 47 -6.63 9.30 1.48
C LEU A 47 -6.06 10.54 2.14
N VAL A 48 -4.82 10.49 2.60
CA VAL A 48 -4.07 11.63 3.16
C VAL A 48 -2.90 11.93 2.25
N TRP A 49 -2.67 13.19 1.87
CA TRP A 49 -1.56 13.54 0.98
C TRP A 49 -1.02 14.95 1.23
N ALA A 50 0.17 15.21 0.70
CA ALA A 50 0.75 16.54 0.62
C ALA A 50 0.81 17.01 -0.83
N GLU A 51 0.64 18.30 -1.07
CA GLU A 51 0.88 18.92 -2.38
C GLU A 51 2.39 19.09 -2.60
N ASN A 52 3.09 17.98 -2.84
CA ASN A 52 4.50 18.02 -3.19
C ASN A 52 4.83 16.92 -4.21
N PRO A 53 5.45 17.22 -5.36
CA PRO A 53 5.89 16.19 -6.29
C PRO A 53 7.00 15.33 -5.66
N SER A 54 6.70 14.07 -5.36
CA SER A 54 7.72 13.10 -4.93
C SER A 54 8.38 12.43 -6.15
N ASP A 55 9.72 12.38 -6.16
CA ASP A 55 10.50 11.71 -7.22
C ASP A 55 10.69 10.22 -6.88
N SER A 56 9.74 9.40 -7.35
CA SER A 56 9.67 7.96 -7.06
C SER A 56 10.83 7.12 -7.63
N GLY A 57 11.60 7.64 -8.60
CA GLY A 57 12.61 6.86 -9.33
C GLY A 57 13.83 6.47 -8.48
N LYS A 58 14.28 7.36 -7.59
CA LYS A 58 15.47 7.14 -6.76
C LYS A 58 15.19 6.16 -5.61
N THR A 59 14.04 6.28 -4.95
CA THR A 59 13.65 5.48 -3.77
C THR A 59 13.58 3.97 -4.04
N HIS A 60 13.17 3.54 -5.24
CA HIS A 60 13.02 2.12 -5.58
C HIS A 60 14.31 1.44 -6.05
N SER A 61 15.28 2.20 -6.56
CA SER A 61 16.53 1.66 -7.13
C SER A 61 17.39 0.95 -6.07
N THR A 62 17.48 1.50 -4.87
CA THR A 62 18.27 0.96 -3.75
C THR A 62 17.71 -0.37 -3.23
N VAL A 63 16.38 -0.50 -3.12
CA VAL A 63 15.76 -1.75 -2.64
C VAL A 63 15.99 -2.89 -3.63
N LYS A 64 15.88 -2.62 -4.94
CA LYS A 64 16.18 -3.60 -5.98
C LYS A 64 17.64 -4.04 -5.95
N GLN A 65 18.57 -3.10 -5.74
CA GLN A 65 19.98 -3.42 -5.60
C GLN A 65 20.22 -4.37 -4.40
N ARG A 66 19.75 -4.00 -3.21
CA ARG A 66 19.89 -4.81 -1.99
C ARG A 66 19.30 -6.21 -2.14
N TRP A 67 18.15 -6.33 -2.82
CA TRP A 67 17.57 -7.63 -3.16
C TRP A 67 18.51 -8.51 -4.00
N ASN A 68 19.11 -7.94 -5.06
CA ASN A 68 20.03 -8.64 -5.95
C ASN A 68 21.32 -9.07 -5.22
N GLU A 69 21.78 -8.24 -4.29
CA GLU A 69 22.94 -8.50 -3.44
C GLU A 69 22.67 -9.56 -2.35
N GLY A 70 21.42 -9.94 -2.13
CA GLY A 70 21.08 -10.99 -1.18
C GLY A 70 20.71 -10.52 0.21
N ASP A 71 20.40 -9.24 0.40
CA ASP A 71 19.99 -8.70 1.69
C ASP A 71 18.74 -9.41 2.24
N GLU A 72 18.93 -10.17 3.33
CA GLU A 72 17.88 -10.94 3.97
C GLU A 72 16.77 -10.07 4.55
N THR A 73 17.08 -8.85 5.00
CA THR A 73 16.06 -7.91 5.50
C THR A 73 15.09 -7.54 4.40
N VAL A 74 15.60 -7.25 3.21
CA VAL A 74 14.77 -6.92 2.04
C VAL A 74 14.04 -8.15 1.53
N ARG A 75 14.71 -9.31 1.45
CA ARG A 75 14.07 -10.55 0.95
C ARG A 75 12.94 -11.02 1.86
N ASN A 76 13.18 -11.09 3.16
CA ASN A 76 12.17 -11.47 4.14
C ASN A 76 11.07 -10.41 4.24
N GLY A 77 11.42 -9.13 4.20
CA GLY A 77 10.43 -8.04 4.23
C GLY A 77 9.45 -8.08 3.04
N MET A 78 9.93 -8.42 1.84
CA MET A 78 9.07 -8.60 0.67
C MET A 78 8.15 -9.82 0.81
N LEU A 79 8.65 -10.94 1.36
CA LEU A 79 7.83 -12.10 1.64
C LEU A 79 6.75 -11.78 2.69
N SER A 80 7.11 -11.09 3.76
CA SER A 80 6.16 -10.62 4.78
C SER A 80 5.12 -9.64 4.19
N CYS A 81 5.50 -8.80 3.24
CA CYS A 81 4.54 -7.95 2.53
C CYS A 81 3.49 -8.79 1.77
N ALA A 82 3.88 -9.90 1.15
CA ALA A 82 2.96 -10.81 0.49
C ALA A 82 2.01 -11.48 1.52
N THR A 83 2.54 -11.97 2.64
CA THR A 83 1.71 -12.55 3.72
C THR A 83 0.70 -11.54 4.29
N LEU A 84 1.07 -10.27 4.42
CA LEU A 84 0.13 -9.23 4.85
C LEU A 84 -0.96 -8.94 3.81
N CYS A 85 -0.66 -9.09 2.52
CA CYS A 85 -1.66 -9.00 1.46
C CYS A 85 -2.70 -10.11 1.62
N ASP A 86 -2.25 -11.36 1.74
CA ASP A 86 -3.14 -12.52 1.94
C ASP A 86 -3.99 -12.35 3.22
N ALA A 87 -3.38 -11.90 4.31
CA ALA A 87 -4.08 -11.63 5.56
C ALA A 87 -5.14 -10.51 5.42
N TYR A 88 -4.91 -9.51 4.56
CA TYR A 88 -5.89 -8.47 4.27
C TYR A 88 -7.08 -9.04 3.49
N VAL A 89 -6.82 -9.89 2.48
CA VAL A 89 -7.88 -10.57 1.71
C VAL A 89 -8.71 -11.47 2.62
N GLU A 90 -8.07 -12.28 3.45
CA GLU A 90 -8.75 -13.15 4.41
C GLU A 90 -9.61 -12.33 5.40
N ALA A 91 -9.08 -11.21 5.89
CA ALA A 91 -9.83 -10.30 6.77
C ALA A 91 -11.08 -9.73 6.08
N LEU A 92 -11.00 -9.39 4.79
CA LEU A 92 -12.17 -8.98 4.00
C LEU A 92 -13.18 -10.12 3.88
N GLU A 93 -12.74 -11.31 3.50
CA GLU A 93 -13.61 -12.46 3.28
C GLU A 93 -14.41 -12.83 4.53
N ARG A 94 -13.74 -12.83 5.68
CA ARG A 94 -14.31 -13.15 7.00
C ARG A 94 -15.10 -12.02 7.64
N GLY A 95 -15.10 -10.81 7.06
CA GLY A 95 -15.78 -9.65 7.66
C GLY A 95 -15.14 -9.21 8.99
N ALA A 96 -13.81 -9.16 9.04
CA ALA A 96 -13.05 -8.77 10.22
C ALA A 96 -13.36 -7.32 10.67
N PRO A 97 -13.18 -6.99 11.96
CA PRO A 97 -13.36 -5.62 12.44
C PRO A 97 -12.32 -4.66 11.84
N THR A 98 -12.67 -3.37 11.75
CA THR A 98 -11.82 -2.30 11.22
C THR A 98 -10.43 -2.25 11.87
N ALA A 99 -10.33 -2.57 13.17
CA ALA A 99 -9.08 -2.68 13.91
C ALA A 99 -8.08 -3.66 13.28
N ARG A 100 -8.55 -4.79 12.74
CA ARG A 100 -7.68 -5.77 12.09
C ARG A 100 -7.00 -5.20 10.84
N PHE A 101 -7.74 -4.43 10.04
CA PHE A 101 -7.16 -3.76 8.88
C PHE A 101 -6.14 -2.70 9.30
N ALA A 102 -6.39 -1.98 10.40
CA ALA A 102 -5.45 -0.99 10.92
C ALA A 102 -4.12 -1.63 11.33
N GLU A 103 -4.14 -2.77 12.01
CA GLU A 103 -2.95 -3.56 12.36
C GLU A 103 -2.16 -3.98 11.11
N ILE A 104 -2.83 -4.59 10.13
CA ILE A 104 -2.19 -5.08 8.90
C ILE A 104 -1.54 -3.92 8.13
N MET A 105 -2.24 -2.78 8.02
CA MET A 105 -1.72 -1.58 7.35
C MET A 105 -0.50 -1.01 8.08
N ASN A 106 -0.55 -0.90 9.41
CA ASN A 106 0.58 -0.43 10.21
C ASN A 106 1.79 -1.35 10.09
N GLU A 107 1.59 -2.66 10.07
CA GLU A 107 2.69 -3.61 9.89
C GLU A 107 3.30 -3.52 8.48
N ASN A 108 2.45 -3.33 7.46
CA ASN A 108 2.94 -3.09 6.11
C ASN A 108 3.80 -1.83 6.02
N TRP A 109 3.40 -0.77 6.73
CA TRP A 109 4.21 0.44 6.85
C TRP A 109 5.54 0.18 7.58
N ASN A 110 5.53 -0.55 8.70
CA ASN A 110 6.75 -0.89 9.44
C ASN A 110 7.75 -1.65 8.55
N LEU A 111 7.28 -2.64 7.79
CA LEU A 111 8.11 -3.38 6.82
C LEU A 111 8.65 -2.46 5.73
N ARG A 112 7.84 -1.55 5.20
CA ARG A 112 8.31 -0.58 4.19
C ARG A 112 9.40 0.32 4.78
N ARG A 113 9.22 0.84 5.99
CA ARG A 113 10.22 1.66 6.68
C ARG A 113 11.52 0.90 6.92
N LEU A 114 11.43 -0.36 7.36
CA LEU A 114 12.58 -1.23 7.55
C LEU A 114 13.35 -1.48 6.25
N MET A 115 12.65 -1.77 5.16
CA MET A 115 13.28 -2.09 3.86
C MET A 115 13.86 -0.86 3.16
N PHE A 116 13.17 0.29 3.21
CA PHE A 116 13.57 1.48 2.45
C PHE A 116 14.49 2.41 3.27
N GLY A 117 14.28 2.48 4.57
CA GLY A 117 14.96 3.42 5.45
C GLY A 117 14.41 4.85 5.38
N ASP A 118 14.58 5.58 6.47
CA ASP A 118 14.00 6.92 6.66
C ASP A 118 14.47 7.93 5.61
N SER A 119 15.75 7.88 5.23
CA SER A 119 16.30 8.77 4.20
C SER A 119 15.61 8.60 2.84
N ALA A 120 15.26 7.38 2.45
CA ALA A 120 14.62 7.10 1.17
C ALA A 120 13.12 7.43 1.19
N LEU A 121 12.50 7.35 2.36
CA LEU A 121 11.10 7.69 2.57
C LEU A 121 10.88 9.20 2.68
N GLY A 122 11.82 9.93 3.27
CA GLY A 122 11.78 11.39 3.42
C GLY A 122 10.96 11.85 4.62
N GLU A 123 11.37 12.98 5.21
CA GLU A 123 10.83 13.49 6.47
C GLU A 123 9.32 13.79 6.42
N LEU A 124 8.84 14.40 5.33
CA LEU A 124 7.43 14.76 5.16
C LEU A 124 6.51 13.52 5.22
N ASN A 125 6.95 12.46 4.56
CA ASN A 125 6.28 11.16 4.47
C ASN A 125 6.28 10.44 5.83
N LEU A 126 7.40 10.49 6.56
CA LEU A 126 7.50 9.97 7.92
C LEU A 126 6.58 10.74 8.88
N LYS A 127 6.55 12.07 8.78
CA LYS A 127 5.66 12.94 9.57
C LYS A 127 4.18 12.64 9.31
N MET A 128 3.80 12.45 8.05
CA MET A 128 2.43 12.06 7.67
C MET A 128 2.02 10.74 8.34
N MET A 129 2.88 9.71 8.23
CA MET A 129 2.60 8.41 8.84
C MET A 129 2.59 8.43 10.36
N GLN A 130 3.47 9.23 10.96
CA GLN A 130 3.48 9.43 12.40
C GLN A 130 2.17 10.08 12.88
N MET A 131 1.75 11.17 12.24
CA MET A 131 0.51 11.86 12.58
C MET A 131 -0.71 10.94 12.50
N ILE A 132 -0.84 10.17 11.41
CA ILE A 132 -1.95 9.20 11.24
C ILE A 132 -2.00 8.23 12.44
N ARG A 133 -0.84 7.72 12.87
CA ARG A 133 -0.74 6.74 13.96
C ARG A 133 -0.96 7.35 15.34
N GLU A 134 -0.55 8.60 15.55
CA GLU A 134 -0.80 9.35 16.80
C GLU A 134 -2.29 9.60 17.03
N CYS A 135 -3.09 9.69 15.96
CA CYS A 135 -4.57 9.69 16.04
C CYS A 135 -5.17 8.31 16.35
N GLY A 136 -4.35 7.27 16.51
CA GLY A 136 -4.80 5.88 16.71
C GLY A 136 -5.32 5.21 15.44
N CYS A 137 -5.09 5.80 14.26
CA CYS A 137 -5.51 5.24 12.99
C CYS A 137 -4.48 4.21 12.48
N GLY A 138 -4.93 3.30 11.63
CA GLY A 138 -4.04 2.49 10.81
C GLY A 138 -3.70 3.21 9.52
N GLY A 139 -2.46 3.07 9.03
CA GLY A 139 -2.09 3.67 7.75
C GLY A 139 -0.93 3.01 7.06
N LYS A 140 -0.88 3.16 5.72
CA LYS A 140 0.27 2.79 4.89
C LYS A 140 0.32 3.66 3.63
N PHE A 141 1.41 3.60 2.88
CA PHE A 141 1.47 4.29 1.59
C PHE A 141 0.60 3.64 0.51
N THR A 142 0.08 4.49 -0.37
CA THR A 142 -0.62 4.10 -1.62
C THR A 142 0.35 3.78 -2.76
N GLY A 143 1.65 4.01 -2.56
CA GLY A 143 2.68 3.78 -3.58
C GLY A 143 4.06 4.26 -3.15
N SER A 144 4.76 4.93 -4.05
CA SER A 144 6.15 5.36 -3.90
C SER A 144 6.36 6.45 -2.84
N GLY A 145 5.34 7.28 -2.56
CA GLY A 145 5.35 8.32 -1.53
C GLY A 145 4.38 9.45 -1.86
N GLY A 146 4.26 10.44 -0.96
CA GLY A 146 3.42 11.63 -1.17
C GLY A 146 1.94 11.46 -0.81
N ALA A 147 1.47 10.23 -0.68
CA ALA A 147 0.14 9.91 -0.18
C ALA A 147 0.13 8.63 0.68
N ALA A 148 -0.74 8.63 1.67
CA ALA A 148 -1.05 7.52 2.55
C ALA A 148 -2.54 7.20 2.50
N ILE A 149 -2.85 5.92 2.68
CA ILE A 149 -4.20 5.43 2.90
C ILE A 149 -4.33 5.14 4.40
N ALA A 150 -5.41 5.60 5.01
CA ALA A 150 -5.69 5.47 6.43
C ALA A 150 -7.04 4.80 6.68
N VAL A 151 -7.17 4.20 7.86
CA VAL A 151 -8.41 3.60 8.38
C VAL A 151 -8.60 3.99 9.84
N CYS A 152 -9.83 4.35 10.21
CA CYS A 152 -10.19 4.78 11.56
C CYS A 152 -10.94 3.64 12.29
N PRO A 153 -10.27 2.80 13.09
CA PRO A 153 -10.92 1.68 13.80
C PRO A 153 -12.03 2.11 14.77
N ASN A 154 -11.98 3.33 15.30
CA ASN A 154 -12.96 3.86 16.23
C ASN A 154 -14.05 4.73 15.56
N GLY A 155 -14.14 4.67 14.22
CA GLY A 155 -15.22 5.31 13.47
C GLY A 155 -15.08 6.83 13.31
N GLU A 156 -16.22 7.51 13.22
CA GLU A 156 -16.32 8.89 12.73
C GLU A 156 -15.66 9.93 13.67
N GLU A 157 -15.75 9.73 14.98
CA GLU A 157 -15.09 10.63 15.94
C GLU A 157 -13.56 10.63 15.76
N GLN A 158 -12.99 9.47 15.50
CA GLN A 158 -11.56 9.33 15.20
C GLN A 158 -11.20 9.93 13.85
N PHE A 159 -12.08 9.83 12.85
CA PHE A 159 -11.90 10.52 11.58
C PHE A 159 -11.85 12.04 11.78
N GLU A 160 -12.70 12.62 12.62
CA GLU A 160 -12.66 14.06 12.92
C GLU A 160 -11.34 14.49 13.62
N ILE A 161 -10.80 13.65 14.50
CA ILE A 161 -9.47 13.85 15.09
C ILE A 161 -8.39 13.84 14.00
N LEU A 162 -8.41 12.82 13.13
CA LEU A 162 -7.47 12.69 12.02
C LEU A 162 -7.56 13.88 11.06
N ARG A 163 -8.78 14.33 10.73
CA ARG A 163 -9.03 15.46 9.83
C ARG A 163 -8.45 16.75 10.37
N ARG A 164 -8.66 17.06 11.65
CA ARG A 164 -8.06 18.22 12.32
C ARG A 164 -6.54 18.14 12.38
N ALA A 165 -5.99 16.96 12.64
CA ALA A 165 -4.54 16.74 12.65
C ALA A 165 -3.90 16.93 11.27
N CYS A 166 -4.59 16.50 10.21
CA CYS A 166 -4.19 16.75 8.81
C CYS A 166 -4.15 18.26 8.53
N GLU A 167 -5.25 18.97 8.81
CA GLU A 167 -5.36 20.42 8.60
C GLU A 167 -4.26 21.20 9.34
N ALA A 168 -4.05 20.91 10.63
CA ALA A 168 -3.01 21.53 11.44
C ALA A 168 -1.58 21.23 10.94
N SER A 169 -1.39 20.11 10.24
CA SER A 169 -0.10 19.68 9.70
C SER A 169 0.13 20.08 8.24
N GLY A 170 -0.86 20.71 7.59
CA GLY A 170 -0.80 21.06 6.16
C GLY A 170 -0.98 19.88 5.21
N PHE A 171 -1.65 18.82 5.65
CA PHE A 171 -2.02 17.68 4.82
C PHE A 171 -3.48 17.77 4.39
N ASN A 172 -3.76 17.33 3.17
CA ASN A 172 -5.11 17.15 2.68
C ASN A 172 -5.63 15.75 3.06
N ILE A 173 -6.94 15.62 3.24
CA ILE A 173 -7.59 14.35 3.54
C ILE A 173 -8.95 14.24 2.84
N GLU A 174 -9.25 13.07 2.27
CA GLU A 174 -10.51 12.78 1.59
C GLU A 174 -11.01 11.37 1.87
N VAL A 175 -12.33 11.19 1.80
CA VAL A 175 -12.95 9.85 1.87
C VAL A 175 -12.78 9.16 0.52
N VAL A 176 -12.21 7.96 0.53
CA VAL A 176 -11.99 7.20 -0.69
C VAL A 176 -13.31 6.65 -1.23
N ARG A 177 -13.50 6.83 -2.54
CA ARG A 177 -14.56 6.18 -3.32
C ARG A 177 -13.92 5.18 -4.26
N ILE A 178 -14.40 3.95 -4.21
CA ILE A 178 -13.92 2.87 -5.07
C ILE A 178 -14.68 2.94 -6.39
N ALA A 179 -13.96 3.02 -7.50
CA ALA A 179 -14.54 2.90 -8.82
C ALA A 179 -15.09 1.48 -9.04
N GLU A 180 -16.23 1.34 -9.70
CA GLU A 180 -16.77 0.02 -10.03
C GLU A 180 -15.88 -0.70 -11.05
N HIS A 181 -15.89 -2.03 -11.01
CA HIS A 181 -15.34 -2.83 -12.11
C HIS A 181 -16.36 -2.77 -13.26
N SER A 182 -15.96 -2.19 -14.38
CA SER A 182 -16.73 -2.30 -15.62
C SER A 182 -16.39 -3.62 -16.30
N GLU A 183 -17.27 -4.61 -16.18
CA GLU A 183 -17.24 -5.78 -17.08
C GLU A 183 -17.49 -5.24 -18.51
N CYS A 184 -16.49 -5.31 -19.39
CA CYS A 184 -16.66 -5.05 -20.82
C CYS A 184 -17.24 -6.28 -21.53
#